data_AF-G9WUS1-F1
#
_entry.id   AF-G9WUS1-F1
#
_cell.length_a   1.000
_cell.length_b   1.000
_cell.length_c   1.000
_cell.angle_alpha   90.00
_cell.angle_beta   90.00
_cell.angle_gamma   90.00
#
_symmetry.space_group_name_H-M   'P 1'
#
loop_
_entity.id
_entity.type
_entity.pdbx_description
1 polymer ?
#
loop_
_entity_poly.entity_id
_entity_poly.type
_entity_poly.pdbx_seq_one_letter_code
_entity_poly.pdbx_strand_id
1 'polypeptide(L)'
;MGLETENPKLFLEQAKAELENYHGIQERLQESLGKEKEAKQAFEKDRAAVTEKIEKTIKDRQKELEQSYDQKISQSSGKIKKAQSERDAAKNKGIKERIADESAPLKQENIELKRQMQGICKREGAPLFIASKFFAVLYKPVSFVEVLILIFLFLLIFAALPLGLYFFLLKSKGILFLAGIYLLDILLFGGLYVFVGNRTVGKYREVVKQSIAIRKRILRNKKSLKALAREIRKDSDDGHYNLTEYDDELACLTQERNDFIAQKQNALHNFETVSQEIIRDEIENAEREGLEALKAEWQRNTEERISLEAAERETTLKLSKEFEQYIGKKHMNVEDLQAMIQILEEGKAQSLTETILKLEEGDKTL
;
A
#
# COMPACT_ATOMS: atom_id res chain seq x y z
N MET A 1 -69.00 60.04 -25.47
CA MET A 1 -68.77 58.92 -26.39
C MET A 1 -67.32 58.48 -26.20
N GLY A 2 -66.86 57.39 -26.79
CA GLY A 2 -65.48 56.94 -26.56
C GLY A 2 -64.47 57.78 -27.35
N LEU A 3 -63.23 57.88 -26.85
CA LEU A 3 -62.13 58.65 -27.46
C LEU A 3 -61.87 58.25 -28.91
N GLU A 4 -62.12 56.99 -29.27
CA GLU A 4 -62.03 56.43 -30.62
C GLU A 4 -63.00 57.06 -31.63
N THR A 5 -64.06 57.69 -31.16
CA THR A 5 -65.08 58.39 -31.99
C THR A 5 -64.98 59.91 -31.92
N GLU A 6 -64.50 60.46 -30.80
CA GLU A 6 -64.40 61.91 -30.58
C GLU A 6 -63.04 62.48 -31.04
N ASN A 7 -61.95 61.72 -30.92
CA ASN A 7 -60.60 62.11 -31.38
C ASN A 7 -59.74 60.89 -31.77
N PRO A 8 -59.91 60.34 -32.99
CA PRO A 8 -59.25 59.12 -33.43
C PRO A 8 -57.72 59.24 -33.50
N LYS A 9 -57.19 60.47 -33.70
CA LYS A 9 -55.75 60.73 -33.69
C LYS A 9 -55.16 60.52 -32.29
N LEU A 10 -55.76 61.14 -31.28
CA LEU A 10 -55.32 61.02 -29.88
C LEU A 10 -55.41 59.56 -29.39
N PHE A 11 -56.43 58.82 -29.84
CA PHE A 11 -56.56 57.39 -29.55
C PHE A 11 -55.40 56.56 -30.12
N LEU A 12 -54.98 56.81 -31.36
CA LEU A 12 -53.85 56.11 -31.97
C LEU A 12 -52.50 56.51 -31.35
N GLU A 13 -52.32 57.77 -30.96
CA GLU A 13 -51.15 58.24 -30.22
C GLU A 13 -51.03 57.54 -28.86
N GLN A 14 -52.15 57.36 -28.15
CA GLN A 14 -52.20 56.60 -26.90
C GLN A 14 -51.91 55.11 -27.10
N ALA A 15 -52.47 54.50 -28.15
CA ALA A 15 -52.19 53.10 -28.51
C ALA A 15 -50.70 52.89 -28.81
N LYS A 16 -50.09 53.82 -29.56
CA LYS A 16 -48.67 53.77 -29.89
C LYS A 16 -47.77 53.92 -28.67
N ALA A 17 -48.07 54.88 -27.79
CA ALA A 17 -47.30 55.08 -26.57
C ALA A 17 -47.37 53.86 -25.63
N GLU A 18 -48.55 53.23 -25.51
CA GLU A 18 -48.72 52.02 -24.71
C GLU A 18 -48.01 50.80 -25.34
N LEU A 19 -47.96 50.72 -26.67
CA LEU A 19 -47.21 49.68 -27.39
C LEU A 19 -45.68 49.85 -27.25
N GLU A 20 -45.18 51.09 -27.31
CA GLU A 20 -43.77 51.41 -27.03
C GLU A 20 -43.41 51.09 -25.56
N ASN A 21 -44.32 51.38 -24.61
CA ASN A 21 -44.17 50.99 -23.21
C ASN A 21 -44.11 49.45 -23.06
N TYR A 22 -44.96 48.71 -23.76
CA TYR A 22 -44.94 47.25 -23.79
C TYR A 22 -43.61 46.70 -24.29
N HIS A 23 -43.09 47.18 -25.42
CA HIS A 23 -41.78 46.76 -25.93
C HIS A 23 -40.64 47.09 -24.95
N GLY A 24 -40.66 48.27 -24.33
CA GLY A 24 -39.70 48.63 -23.29
C GLY A 24 -39.80 47.78 -22.02
N ILE A 25 -40.99 47.25 -21.69
CA ILE A 25 -41.16 46.26 -20.61
C ILE A 25 -40.58 44.91 -21.04
N GLN A 26 -40.80 44.47 -22.28
CA GLN A 26 -40.24 43.21 -22.79
C GLN A 26 -38.71 43.19 -22.81
N GLU A 27 -38.07 44.28 -23.25
CA GLU A 27 -36.61 44.39 -23.23
C GLU A 27 -36.05 44.31 -21.80
N ARG A 28 -36.65 45.05 -20.86
CA ARG A 28 -36.28 45.00 -19.44
C ARG A 28 -36.52 43.62 -18.83
N LEU A 29 -37.58 42.92 -19.23
CA LEU A 29 -37.87 41.56 -18.78
C LEU A 29 -36.80 40.57 -19.27
N GLN A 30 -36.37 40.67 -20.53
CA GLN A 30 -35.27 39.85 -21.06
C GLN A 30 -33.95 40.12 -20.34
N GLU A 31 -33.64 41.38 -20.05
CA GLU A 31 -32.45 41.74 -19.27
C GLU A 31 -32.52 41.20 -17.84
N SER A 32 -33.67 41.34 -17.17
CA SER A 32 -33.92 40.84 -15.82
C SER A 32 -33.83 39.31 -15.74
N LEU A 33 -34.34 38.59 -16.76
CA LEU A 33 -34.17 37.14 -16.90
C LEU A 33 -32.70 36.72 -17.00
N GLY A 34 -31.88 37.47 -17.74
CA GLY A 34 -30.44 37.26 -17.82
C GLY A 34 -29.76 37.42 -16.45
N LYS A 35 -30.04 38.54 -15.77
CA LYS A 35 -29.51 38.85 -14.44
C LYS A 35 -29.93 37.84 -13.37
N GLU A 36 -31.19 37.39 -13.38
CA GLU A 36 -31.65 36.35 -12.45
C GLU A 36 -30.89 35.04 -12.69
N LYS A 37 -30.73 34.64 -13.95
CA LYS A 37 -30.02 33.41 -14.31
C LYS A 37 -28.56 33.45 -13.89
N GLU A 38 -27.87 34.56 -14.12
CA GLU A 38 -26.48 34.76 -13.70
C GLU A 38 -26.35 34.75 -12.17
N ALA A 39 -27.19 35.49 -11.45
CA ALA A 39 -27.19 35.52 -9.99
C ALA A 39 -27.48 34.13 -9.38
N LYS A 40 -28.42 33.37 -9.96
CA LYS A 40 -28.71 32.00 -9.55
C LYS A 40 -27.52 31.06 -9.79
N GLN A 41 -26.86 31.18 -10.94
CA GLN A 41 -25.67 30.37 -11.24
C GLN A 41 -24.50 30.70 -10.30
N ALA A 42 -24.30 31.99 -9.98
CA ALA A 42 -23.29 32.41 -9.02
C ALA A 42 -23.57 31.83 -7.62
N PHE A 43 -24.81 31.93 -7.13
CA PHE A 43 -25.21 31.36 -5.84
C PHE A 43 -25.01 29.84 -5.78
N GLU A 44 -25.49 29.09 -6.77
CA GLU A 44 -25.35 27.62 -6.79
C GLU A 44 -23.89 27.19 -6.91
N LYS A 45 -23.07 27.91 -7.69
CA LYS A 45 -21.63 27.64 -7.82
C LYS A 45 -20.92 27.83 -6.49
N ASP A 46 -21.14 28.95 -5.81
CA ASP A 46 -20.47 29.23 -4.55
C ASP A 46 -20.97 28.29 -3.44
N ARG A 47 -22.27 27.97 -3.40
CA ARG A 47 -22.81 26.96 -2.48
C ARG A 47 -22.18 25.59 -2.68
N ALA A 48 -22.01 25.18 -3.94
CA ALA A 48 -21.32 23.93 -4.27
C ALA A 48 -19.84 23.98 -3.85
N ALA A 49 -19.14 25.09 -4.08
CA ALA A 49 -17.74 25.26 -3.69
C ALA A 49 -17.56 25.19 -2.16
N VAL A 50 -18.48 25.78 -1.38
CA VAL A 50 -18.47 25.68 0.09
C VAL A 50 -18.69 24.22 0.52
N THR A 51 -19.63 23.51 -0.09
CA THR A 51 -19.90 22.10 0.20
C THR A 51 -18.66 21.23 -0.08
N GLU A 52 -18.00 21.43 -1.22
CA GLU A 52 -16.78 20.73 -1.57
C GLU A 52 -15.63 21.03 -0.59
N LYS A 53 -15.49 22.31 -0.19
CA LYS A 53 -14.49 22.74 0.80
C LYS A 53 -14.70 22.06 2.16
N ILE A 54 -15.95 21.91 2.59
CA ILE A 54 -16.32 21.18 3.82
C ILE A 54 -15.90 19.72 3.72
N GLU A 55 -16.35 19.01 2.68
CA GLU A 55 -16.06 17.59 2.50
C GLU A 55 -14.56 17.31 2.41
N LYS A 56 -13.84 18.14 1.64
CA LYS A 56 -12.39 18.03 1.50
C LYS A 56 -11.68 18.25 2.84
N THR A 57 -12.06 19.28 3.59
CA THR A 57 -11.43 19.60 4.89
C THR A 57 -11.66 18.48 5.91
N ILE A 58 -12.87 17.94 5.97
CA ILE A 58 -13.20 16.80 6.84
C ILE A 58 -12.32 15.60 6.49
N LYS A 59 -12.25 15.26 5.20
CA LYS A 59 -11.46 14.11 4.71
C LYS A 59 -9.97 14.28 4.98
N ASP A 60 -9.43 15.47 4.74
CA ASP A 60 -8.01 15.75 4.95
C ASP A 60 -7.67 15.67 6.45
N ARG A 61 -8.47 16.28 7.34
CA ARG A 61 -8.27 16.20 8.79
C ARG A 61 -8.43 14.78 9.34
N GLN A 62 -9.40 14.00 8.86
CA GLN A 62 -9.55 12.60 9.25
C GLN A 62 -8.32 11.78 8.87
N LYS A 63 -7.80 11.99 7.65
CA LYS A 63 -6.61 11.30 7.16
C LYS A 63 -5.35 11.70 7.95
N GLU A 64 -5.16 12.98 8.27
CA GLU A 64 -4.05 13.44 9.10
C GLU A 64 -4.10 12.82 10.50
N LEU A 65 -5.29 12.76 11.11
CA LEU A 65 -5.50 12.12 12.40
C LEU A 65 -5.13 10.63 12.36
N GLU A 66 -5.62 9.91 11.35
CA GLU A 66 -5.30 8.51 11.13
C GLU A 66 -3.78 8.29 10.97
N GLN A 67 -3.13 9.09 10.11
CA GLN A 67 -1.70 8.99 9.85
C GLN A 67 -0.86 9.22 11.11
N SER A 68 -1.24 10.18 11.95
CA SER A 68 -0.55 10.48 13.21
C SER A 68 -0.58 9.28 14.18
N TYR A 69 -1.73 8.61 14.31
CA TYR A 69 -1.83 7.41 15.13
C TYR A 69 -1.13 6.20 14.51
N ASP A 70 -1.23 6.01 13.19
CA ASP A 70 -0.54 4.92 12.50
C ASP A 70 0.99 5.03 12.61
N GLN A 71 1.53 6.25 12.60
CA GLN A 71 2.94 6.48 12.84
C GLN A 71 3.35 6.02 14.25
N LYS A 72 2.57 6.32 15.29
CA LYS A 72 2.82 5.87 16.67
C LYS A 72 2.71 4.35 16.82
N ILE A 73 1.69 3.74 16.21
CA ILE A 73 1.51 2.28 16.20
C ILE A 73 2.69 1.59 15.49
N SER A 74 3.16 2.15 14.38
CA SER A 74 4.32 1.66 13.63
C SER A 74 5.61 1.75 14.46
N GLN A 75 5.84 2.89 15.12
CA GLN A 75 6.99 3.07 16.03
C GLN A 75 6.97 2.06 17.17
N SER A 76 5.83 1.89 17.85
CA SER A 76 5.66 0.90 18.91
C SER A 76 5.87 -0.53 18.40
N SER A 77 5.33 -0.86 17.22
CA SER A 77 5.57 -2.16 16.57
C SER A 77 7.05 -2.39 16.24
N GLY A 78 7.79 -1.34 15.89
CA GLY A 78 9.24 -1.38 15.72
C GLY A 78 9.98 -1.72 17.01
N LYS A 79 9.58 -1.12 18.14
CA LYS A 79 10.13 -1.45 19.47
C LYS A 79 9.88 -2.92 19.83
N ILE A 80 8.64 -3.41 19.62
CA ILE A 80 8.28 -4.81 19.87
C ILE A 80 9.19 -5.76 19.06
N LYS A 81 9.38 -5.50 17.76
CA LYS A 81 10.26 -6.33 16.91
C LYS A 81 11.71 -6.34 17.41
N LYS A 82 12.19 -5.19 17.89
CA LYS A 82 13.54 -5.08 18.45
C LYS A 82 13.68 -5.90 19.74
N ALA A 83 12.75 -5.73 20.68
CA ALA A 83 12.73 -6.50 21.93
C ALA A 83 12.60 -8.02 21.67
N GLN A 84 11.78 -8.44 20.69
CA GLN A 84 11.70 -9.84 20.25
C GLN A 84 13.05 -10.37 19.75
N SER A 85 13.74 -9.59 18.91
CA SER A 85 15.06 -9.98 18.41
C SER A 85 16.10 -10.09 19.53
N GLU A 86 16.04 -9.22 20.54
CA GLU A 86 16.93 -9.24 21.70
C GLU A 86 16.65 -10.47 22.57
N ARG A 87 15.37 -10.78 22.82
CA ARG A 87 14.92 -12.00 23.50
C ARG A 87 15.42 -13.26 22.79
N ASP A 88 15.24 -13.34 21.48
CA ASP A 88 15.67 -14.49 20.68
C ASP A 88 17.20 -14.64 20.68
N ALA A 89 17.93 -13.52 20.68
CA ALA A 89 19.39 -13.54 20.82
C ALA A 89 19.81 -14.06 22.21
N ALA A 90 19.16 -13.60 23.28
CA ALA A 90 19.39 -14.09 24.64
C ALA A 90 19.09 -15.58 24.77
N LYS A 91 17.95 -16.04 24.23
CA LYS A 91 17.59 -17.47 24.17
C LYS A 91 18.64 -18.29 23.43
N ASN A 92 19.06 -17.85 22.24
CA ASN A 92 20.07 -18.55 21.45
C ASN A 92 21.43 -18.59 22.14
N LYS A 93 21.78 -17.56 22.92
CA LYS A 93 22.98 -17.54 23.76
C LYS A 93 22.85 -18.58 24.88
N GLY A 94 21.74 -18.57 25.62
CA GLY A 94 21.46 -19.55 26.68
C GLY A 94 21.50 -21.00 26.19
N ILE A 95 20.91 -21.29 25.02
CA ILE A 95 20.99 -22.63 24.39
C ILE A 95 22.45 -23.04 24.13
N LYS A 96 23.29 -22.12 23.66
CA LYS A 96 24.71 -22.42 23.39
C LYS A 96 25.48 -22.68 24.69
N GLU A 97 25.22 -21.89 25.72
CA GLU A 97 25.83 -22.04 27.05
C GLU A 97 25.41 -23.37 27.69
N ARG A 98 24.12 -23.69 27.71
CA ARG A 98 23.60 -24.98 28.19
C ARG A 98 24.20 -26.17 27.44
N ILE A 99 24.28 -26.10 26.11
CA ILE A 99 24.96 -27.15 25.33
C ILE A 99 26.43 -27.24 25.75
N ALA A 100 27.13 -26.12 25.97
CA ALA A 100 28.53 -26.14 26.38
C ALA A 100 28.72 -26.80 27.75
N ASP A 101 27.88 -26.44 28.73
CA ASP A 101 27.94 -26.91 30.11
C ASP A 101 27.53 -28.37 30.24
N GLU A 102 26.38 -28.77 29.70
CA GLU A 102 25.92 -30.17 29.75
C GLU A 102 26.81 -31.11 28.93
N SER A 103 27.47 -30.59 27.88
CA SER A 103 28.42 -31.38 27.10
C SER A 103 29.83 -31.45 27.69
N ALA A 104 30.16 -30.59 28.67
CA ALA A 104 31.48 -30.52 29.29
C ALA A 104 31.96 -31.88 29.83
N PRO A 105 31.18 -32.65 30.62
CA PRO A 105 31.64 -33.95 31.14
C PRO A 105 31.95 -34.96 30.02
N LEU A 106 31.11 -35.04 28.98
CA LEU A 106 31.34 -35.94 27.84
C LEU A 106 32.55 -35.51 26.99
N LYS A 107 32.81 -34.21 26.87
CA LYS A 107 34.01 -33.67 26.21
C LYS A 107 35.26 -34.00 27.02
N GLN A 108 35.21 -33.83 28.34
CA GLN A 108 36.30 -34.15 29.25
C GLN A 108 36.61 -35.65 29.24
N GLU A 109 35.59 -36.51 29.31
CA GLU A 109 35.74 -37.96 29.19
C GLU A 109 36.44 -38.34 27.87
N ASN A 110 36.10 -37.70 26.75
CA ASN A 110 36.78 -37.95 25.47
C ASN A 110 38.28 -37.56 25.50
N ILE A 111 38.66 -36.51 26.23
CA ILE A 111 40.05 -36.11 26.41
C ILE A 111 40.78 -37.16 27.25
N GLU A 112 40.18 -37.59 28.35
CA GLU A 112 40.72 -38.62 29.23
C GLU A 112 40.87 -39.97 28.53
N LEU A 113 39.88 -40.39 27.75
CA LEU A 113 39.92 -41.61 26.93
C LEU A 113 41.10 -41.59 25.94
N LYS A 114 41.38 -40.43 25.32
CA LYS A 114 42.58 -40.29 24.45
C LYS A 114 43.88 -40.40 25.24
N ARG A 115 43.95 -39.78 26.42
CA ARG A 115 45.12 -39.90 27.31
C ARG A 115 45.33 -41.33 27.78
N GLN A 116 44.26 -42.05 28.15
CA GLN A 116 44.29 -43.47 28.51
C GLN A 116 44.83 -44.32 27.37
N MET A 117 44.39 -44.09 26.12
CA MET A 117 44.90 -44.81 24.95
C MET A 117 46.41 -44.62 24.74
N GLN A 118 46.91 -43.39 24.92
CA GLN A 118 48.37 -43.11 24.89
C GLN A 118 49.10 -43.75 26.06
N GLY A 119 48.50 -43.74 27.26
CA GLY A 119 49.05 -44.37 28.47
C GLY A 119 49.20 -45.88 28.31
N ILE A 120 48.21 -46.57 27.73
CA ILE A 120 48.28 -48.00 27.42
C ILE A 120 49.46 -48.28 26.47
N CYS A 121 49.64 -47.46 25.43
CA CYS A 121 50.78 -47.63 24.52
C CYS A 121 52.13 -47.49 25.24
N LYS A 122 52.28 -46.48 26.11
CA LYS A 122 53.51 -46.28 26.89
C LYS A 122 53.79 -47.43 27.86
N ARG A 123 52.76 -47.90 28.58
CA ARG A 123 52.89 -48.98 29.57
C ARG A 123 53.34 -50.30 28.94
N GLU A 124 52.79 -50.65 27.79
CA GLU A 124 53.06 -51.91 27.10
C GLU A 124 54.27 -51.82 26.14
N GLY A 125 55.02 -50.71 26.14
CA GLY A 125 56.17 -50.49 25.25
C GLY A 125 55.79 -50.48 23.76
N ALA A 126 54.55 -50.12 23.45
CA ALA A 126 54.02 -50.08 22.09
C ALA A 126 54.24 -48.70 21.46
N PRO A 127 54.53 -48.61 20.15
CA PRO A 127 54.68 -47.32 19.47
C PRO A 127 53.44 -46.42 19.61
N LEU A 128 53.65 -45.15 19.97
CA LEU A 128 52.56 -44.17 20.21
C LEU A 128 51.67 -43.94 18.98
N PHE A 129 52.18 -44.16 17.77
CA PHE A 129 51.37 -44.02 16.56
C PHE A 129 50.21 -45.03 16.49
N ILE A 130 50.24 -46.13 17.28
CA ILE A 130 49.11 -47.06 17.39
C ILE A 130 47.86 -46.37 17.96
N ALA A 131 48.05 -45.41 18.85
CA ALA A 131 46.99 -44.56 19.39
C ALA A 131 46.55 -43.43 18.43
N SER A 132 47.22 -43.26 17.29
CA SER A 132 46.86 -42.23 16.31
C SER A 132 45.60 -42.60 15.54
N LYS A 133 44.80 -41.60 15.16
CA LYS A 133 43.60 -41.82 14.35
C LYS A 133 43.95 -42.42 12.98
N PHE A 134 45.04 -41.95 12.35
CA PHE A 134 45.44 -42.39 11.01
C PHE A 134 45.78 -43.88 10.97
N PHE A 135 46.69 -44.33 11.85
CA PHE A 135 47.04 -45.76 11.96
C PHE A 135 45.81 -46.61 12.24
N ALA A 136 44.96 -46.14 13.16
CA ALA A 136 43.82 -46.89 13.59
C ALA A 136 42.72 -46.98 12.50
N VAL A 137 42.58 -45.97 11.62
CA VAL A 137 41.72 -46.06 10.42
C VAL A 137 42.31 -47.03 9.40
N LEU A 138 43.63 -46.99 9.20
CA LEU A 138 44.35 -47.79 8.22
C LEU A 138 44.25 -49.30 8.48
N TYR A 139 44.36 -49.73 9.75
CA TYR A 139 44.41 -51.15 10.10
C TYR A 139 43.15 -51.70 10.78
N LYS A 140 42.40 -50.85 11.52
CA LYS A 140 41.24 -51.25 12.33
C LYS A 140 40.15 -50.16 12.35
N PRO A 141 39.52 -49.86 11.20
CA PRO A 141 38.44 -48.88 11.14
C PRO A 141 37.26 -49.32 12.01
N VAL A 142 36.64 -48.37 12.73
CA VAL A 142 35.56 -48.64 13.69
C VAL A 142 34.19 -48.11 13.28
N SER A 143 34.14 -47.29 12.22
CA SER A 143 32.90 -46.72 11.70
C SER A 143 32.81 -46.86 10.19
N PHE A 144 31.59 -46.87 9.65
CA PHE A 144 31.35 -46.97 8.22
C PHE A 144 32.09 -45.89 7.42
N VAL A 145 32.12 -44.65 7.93
CA VAL A 145 32.86 -43.55 7.30
C VAL A 145 34.37 -43.82 7.25
N GLU A 146 34.94 -44.42 8.30
CA GLU A 146 36.36 -44.80 8.30
C GLU A 146 36.65 -45.93 7.31
N VAL A 147 35.71 -46.87 7.12
CA VAL A 147 35.83 -47.92 6.09
C VAL A 147 35.81 -47.29 4.69
N LEU A 148 34.92 -46.33 4.43
CA LEU A 148 34.92 -45.60 3.16
C LEU A 148 36.22 -44.84 2.92
N ILE A 149 36.76 -44.16 3.95
CA ILE A 149 38.06 -43.49 3.87
C ILE A 149 39.17 -44.50 3.53
N LEU A 150 39.14 -45.69 4.14
CA LEU A 150 40.10 -46.74 3.85
C LEU A 150 39.99 -47.22 2.39
N ILE A 151 38.78 -47.50 1.91
CA ILE A 151 38.53 -47.91 0.53
C ILE A 151 39.05 -46.83 -0.43
N PHE A 152 38.73 -45.57 -0.17
CA PHE A 152 39.19 -44.46 -1.00
C PHE A 152 40.72 -44.34 -1.02
N LEU A 153 41.38 -44.50 0.14
CA LEU A 153 42.84 -44.50 0.23
C LEU A 153 43.44 -45.65 -0.59
N PHE A 154 42.85 -46.85 -0.53
CA PHE A 154 43.28 -48.00 -1.31
C PHE A 154 43.06 -47.81 -2.81
N LEU A 155 41.93 -47.21 -3.22
CA LEU A 155 41.70 -46.86 -4.63
C LEU A 155 42.71 -45.82 -5.12
N LEU A 156 43.06 -44.84 -4.29
CA LEU A 156 44.05 -43.84 -4.64
C LEU A 156 45.43 -44.48 -4.85
N ILE A 157 45.86 -45.32 -3.92
CA ILE A 157 47.20 -45.94 -3.95
C ILE A 157 47.26 -47.05 -5.01
N PHE A 158 46.33 -47.99 -5.03
CA PHE A 158 46.43 -49.17 -5.89
C PHE A 158 45.72 -49.04 -7.24
N ALA A 159 44.96 -47.97 -7.49
CA ALA A 159 44.36 -47.74 -8.81
C ALA A 159 44.81 -46.42 -9.42
N ALA A 160 44.54 -45.29 -8.76
CA ALA A 160 44.81 -43.98 -9.34
C ALA A 160 46.31 -43.73 -9.55
N LEU A 161 47.16 -44.13 -8.60
CA LEU A 161 48.60 -43.92 -8.69
C LEU A 161 49.25 -44.78 -9.82
N PRO A 162 49.07 -46.11 -9.89
CA PRO A 162 49.57 -46.92 -11.01
C PRO A 162 49.06 -46.47 -12.39
N LEU A 163 47.76 -46.17 -12.50
CA LEU A 163 47.17 -45.69 -13.76
C LEU A 163 47.72 -44.31 -14.14
N GLY A 164 47.81 -43.40 -13.17
CA GLY A 164 48.37 -42.07 -13.37
C GLY A 164 49.82 -42.11 -13.84
N LEU A 165 50.65 -42.90 -13.16
CA LEU A 165 52.06 -43.10 -13.55
C LEU A 165 52.18 -43.68 -14.96
N TYR A 166 51.37 -44.69 -15.30
CA TYR A 166 51.39 -45.29 -16.62
C TYR A 166 50.96 -44.32 -17.72
N PHE A 167 49.80 -43.67 -17.57
CA PHE A 167 49.25 -42.79 -18.61
C PHE A 167 50.09 -41.53 -18.81
N PHE A 168 50.74 -41.01 -17.76
CA PHE A 168 51.53 -39.78 -17.85
C PHE A 168 52.97 -40.02 -18.30
N LEU A 169 53.62 -41.11 -17.85
CA LEU A 169 55.06 -41.33 -18.09
C LEU A 169 55.37 -42.42 -19.11
N LEU A 170 54.49 -43.41 -19.28
CA LEU A 170 54.84 -44.69 -19.91
C LEU A 170 53.81 -45.18 -20.95
N LYS A 171 52.84 -44.34 -21.33
CA LYS A 171 51.76 -44.67 -22.28
C LYS A 171 52.27 -45.22 -23.62
N SER A 172 53.42 -44.74 -24.09
CA SER A 172 54.05 -45.16 -25.34
C SER A 172 54.82 -46.50 -25.25
N LYS A 173 55.02 -47.04 -24.04
CA LYS A 173 55.86 -48.24 -23.82
C LYS A 173 55.09 -49.56 -23.78
N GLY A 174 53.76 -49.52 -23.96
CA GLY A 174 52.91 -50.71 -24.09
C GLY A 174 52.46 -51.31 -22.75
N ILE A 175 51.45 -52.19 -22.83
CA ILE A 175 50.68 -52.68 -21.67
C ILE A 175 51.51 -53.48 -20.64
N LEU A 176 52.64 -54.07 -21.04
CA LEU A 176 53.53 -54.82 -20.14
C LEU A 176 54.15 -53.93 -19.06
N PHE A 177 54.40 -52.65 -19.34
CA PHE A 177 54.88 -51.70 -18.34
C PHE A 177 53.83 -51.39 -17.28
N LEU A 178 52.54 -51.40 -17.64
CA LEU A 178 51.46 -51.26 -16.67
C LEU A 178 51.48 -52.40 -15.66
N ALA A 179 51.62 -53.64 -16.13
CA ALA A 179 51.74 -54.82 -15.27
C ALA A 179 52.95 -54.72 -14.33
N GLY A 180 54.10 -54.24 -14.83
CA GLY A 180 55.29 -53.99 -14.01
C GLY A 180 55.09 -52.92 -12.93
N ILE A 181 54.40 -51.81 -13.25
CA ILE A 181 54.08 -50.74 -12.28
C ILE A 181 53.17 -51.29 -11.17
N TYR A 182 52.12 -52.04 -11.53
CA TYR A 182 51.24 -52.66 -10.53
C TYR A 182 51.98 -53.66 -9.65
N LEU A 183 52.87 -54.48 -10.24
CA LEU A 183 53.67 -55.45 -9.48
C LEU A 183 54.59 -54.74 -8.48
N LEU A 184 55.25 -53.66 -8.90
CA LEU A 184 56.11 -52.86 -8.04
C LEU A 184 55.33 -52.10 -6.96
N ASP A 185 54.18 -51.52 -7.31
CA ASP A 185 53.28 -50.81 -6.38
C ASP A 185 52.75 -51.75 -5.28
N ILE A 186 52.26 -52.94 -5.66
CA ILE A 186 51.81 -53.97 -4.71
C ILE A 186 52.96 -54.44 -3.82
N LEU A 187 54.15 -54.65 -4.37
CA LEU A 187 55.30 -55.11 -3.60
C LEU A 187 55.78 -54.03 -2.60
N LEU A 188 55.83 -52.77 -3.02
CA LEU A 188 56.25 -51.66 -2.16
C LEU A 188 55.17 -51.28 -1.15
N PHE A 189 54.00 -50.83 -1.60
CA PHE A 189 52.95 -50.34 -0.69
C PHE A 189 52.20 -51.47 -0.01
N GLY A 190 51.85 -52.54 -0.73
CA GLY A 190 51.22 -53.72 -0.14
C GLY A 190 52.16 -54.46 0.80
N GLY A 191 53.43 -54.66 0.39
CA GLY A 191 54.46 -55.25 1.25
C GLY A 191 54.72 -54.43 2.51
N LEU A 192 54.89 -53.11 2.39
CA LEU A 192 55.06 -52.20 3.54
C LEU A 192 53.83 -52.22 4.45
N TYR A 193 52.62 -52.19 3.89
CA TYR A 193 51.38 -52.25 4.65
C TYR A 193 51.28 -53.53 5.50
N VAL A 194 51.56 -54.70 4.90
CA VAL A 194 51.56 -56.00 5.61
C VAL A 194 52.68 -56.06 6.65
N PHE A 195 53.89 -55.61 6.30
CA PHE A 195 55.03 -55.60 7.21
C PHE A 195 54.75 -54.78 8.48
N VAL A 196 54.28 -53.54 8.31
CA VAL A 196 53.92 -52.66 9.43
C VAL A 196 52.77 -53.29 10.22
N GLY A 197 51.75 -53.84 9.56
CA GLY A 197 50.62 -54.52 10.20
C GLY A 197 51.06 -55.68 11.09
N ASN A 198 51.92 -56.57 10.61
CA ASN A 198 52.42 -57.71 11.38
C ASN A 198 53.28 -57.25 12.57
N ARG A 199 54.19 -56.30 12.36
CA ARG A 199 55.12 -55.82 13.39
C ARG A 199 54.45 -55.01 14.50
N THR A 200 53.28 -54.44 14.22
CA THR A 200 52.52 -53.59 15.14
C THR A 200 51.24 -54.25 15.62
N VAL A 201 50.26 -54.46 14.75
CA VAL A 201 48.94 -55.04 15.06
C VAL A 201 49.04 -56.50 15.51
N GLY A 202 49.93 -57.28 14.89
CA GLY A 202 50.20 -58.66 15.29
C GLY A 202 50.88 -58.74 16.66
N LYS A 203 51.97 -57.98 16.84
CA LYS A 203 52.78 -58.00 18.07
C LYS A 203 52.07 -57.38 19.29
N TYR A 204 51.38 -56.26 19.10
CA TYR A 204 50.71 -55.51 20.18
C TYR A 204 49.18 -55.67 20.11
N ARG A 205 48.71 -56.90 19.88
CA ARG A 205 47.29 -57.21 19.64
C ARG A 205 46.37 -56.70 20.74
N GLU A 206 46.75 -56.88 22.02
CA GLU A 206 45.93 -56.44 23.16
C GLU A 206 45.87 -54.92 23.27
N VAL A 207 46.98 -54.20 23.03
CA VAL A 207 47.01 -52.73 22.97
C VAL A 207 46.07 -52.21 21.88
N VAL A 208 46.10 -52.83 20.70
CA VAL A 208 45.22 -52.46 19.58
C VAL A 208 43.76 -52.74 19.93
N LYS A 209 43.44 -53.89 20.54
CA LYS A 209 42.08 -54.24 20.97
C LYS A 209 41.52 -53.23 21.98
N GLN A 210 42.32 -52.85 22.98
CA GLN A 210 41.94 -51.83 23.97
C GLN A 210 41.76 -50.46 23.32
N SER A 211 42.67 -50.07 22.41
CA SER A 211 42.58 -48.82 21.65
C SER A 211 41.30 -48.75 20.80
N ILE A 212 40.90 -49.87 20.18
CA ILE A 212 39.62 -49.97 19.44
C ILE A 212 38.43 -49.78 20.37
N ALA A 213 38.43 -50.41 21.55
CA ALA A 213 37.34 -50.29 22.53
C ALA A 213 37.17 -48.82 22.99
N ILE A 214 38.29 -48.14 23.27
CA ILE A 214 38.31 -46.71 23.60
C ILE A 214 37.77 -45.87 22.43
N ARG A 215 38.21 -46.12 21.20
CA ARG A 215 37.71 -45.41 20.01
C ARG A 215 36.21 -45.60 19.79
N LYS A 216 35.68 -46.81 20.02
CA LYS A 216 34.23 -47.07 19.97
C LYS A 216 33.48 -46.28 21.04
N ARG A 217 34.03 -46.17 22.26
CA ARG A 217 33.46 -45.33 23.33
C ARG A 217 33.47 -43.84 22.95
N ILE A 218 34.58 -43.32 22.43
CA ILE A 218 34.66 -41.94 21.91
C ILE A 218 33.62 -41.70 20.80
N LEU A 219 33.43 -42.66 19.89
CA LEU A 219 32.42 -42.56 18.84
C LEU A 219 30.99 -42.50 19.42
N ARG A 220 30.68 -43.32 20.43
CA ARG A 220 29.40 -43.26 21.14
C ARG A 220 29.21 -41.92 21.82
N ASN A 221 30.21 -41.41 22.55
CA ASN A 221 30.14 -40.10 23.19
C ASN A 221 29.91 -38.98 22.17
N LYS A 222 30.55 -39.03 21.00
CA LYS A 222 30.28 -38.07 19.91
C LYS A 222 28.86 -38.14 19.38
N LYS A 223 28.25 -39.33 19.33
CA LYS A 223 26.83 -39.48 18.96
C LYS A 223 25.93 -38.91 20.06
N SER A 224 26.20 -39.20 21.33
CA SER A 224 25.47 -38.66 22.47
C SER A 224 25.56 -37.14 22.53
N LEU A 225 26.75 -36.55 22.30
CA LEU A 225 26.94 -35.10 22.20
C LEU A 225 26.06 -34.46 21.11
N LYS A 226 25.94 -35.11 19.95
CA LYS A 226 25.05 -34.64 18.87
C LYS A 226 23.57 -34.86 19.17
N ALA A 227 23.22 -35.88 19.95
CA ALA A 227 21.85 -36.12 20.39
C ALA A 227 21.45 -35.06 21.42
N LEU A 228 22.26 -34.86 22.46
CA LEU A 228 22.11 -33.84 23.50
C LEU A 228 21.96 -32.44 22.89
N ALA A 229 22.86 -32.04 21.99
CA ALA A 229 22.77 -30.75 21.33
C ALA A 229 21.55 -30.59 20.39
N ARG A 230 20.89 -31.68 19.98
CA ARG A 230 19.63 -31.61 19.23
C ARG A 230 18.44 -31.56 20.17
N GLU A 231 18.49 -32.31 21.26
CA GLU A 231 17.48 -32.32 22.31
C GLU A 231 17.34 -30.94 22.95
N ILE A 232 18.45 -30.34 23.40
CA ILE A 232 18.45 -28.97 23.97
C ILE A 232 17.92 -27.92 22.98
N ARG A 233 18.19 -28.08 21.68
CA ARG A 233 17.67 -27.15 20.65
C ARG A 233 16.18 -27.34 20.36
N LYS A 234 15.66 -28.55 20.56
CA LYS A 234 14.24 -28.88 20.36
C LYS A 234 13.42 -28.66 21.63
N ASP A 235 14.11 -28.51 22.77
CA ASP A 235 13.50 -28.24 24.04
C ASP A 235 12.63 -26.97 23.95
N SER A 236 11.37 -27.11 24.33
CA SER A 236 10.39 -26.03 24.32
C SER A 236 10.41 -25.23 25.63
N ASP A 237 11.05 -25.77 26.67
CA ASP A 237 11.16 -25.08 27.96
C ASP A 237 12.26 -24.01 27.91
N ASP A 238 11.81 -22.76 28.00
CA ASP A 238 12.66 -21.57 28.01
C ASP A 238 13.02 -21.10 29.42
N GLY A 239 12.47 -21.73 30.48
CA GLY A 239 12.65 -21.30 31.87
C GLY A 239 14.10 -21.27 32.35
N HIS A 240 14.99 -21.98 31.67
CA HIS A 240 16.42 -22.05 31.97
C HIS A 240 17.20 -20.80 31.52
N TYR A 241 16.62 -19.93 30.69
CA TYR A 241 17.34 -18.84 30.02
C TYR A 241 17.06 -17.45 30.61
N ASN A 242 16.35 -17.36 31.74
CA ASN A 242 15.98 -16.11 32.42
C ASN A 242 15.43 -15.03 31.46
N LEU A 243 14.45 -15.39 30.65
CA LEU A 243 13.86 -14.50 29.63
C LEU A 243 12.73 -13.63 30.18
N THR A 244 12.41 -13.73 31.46
CA THR A 244 11.25 -13.06 32.09
C THR A 244 11.29 -11.55 31.91
N GLU A 245 12.45 -10.91 32.07
CA GLU A 245 12.59 -9.45 31.87
C GLU A 245 12.21 -9.03 30.44
N TYR A 246 12.60 -9.82 29.44
CA TYR A 246 12.23 -9.57 28.04
C TYR A 246 10.75 -9.84 27.78
N ASP A 247 10.17 -10.85 28.42
CA ASP A 247 8.75 -11.18 28.32
C ASP A 247 7.89 -10.07 28.94
N ASP A 248 8.30 -9.53 30.09
CA ASP A 248 7.65 -8.41 30.75
C ASP A 248 7.75 -7.12 29.91
N GLU A 249 8.93 -6.81 29.37
CA GLU A 249 9.11 -5.67 28.46
C GLU A 249 8.22 -5.81 27.21
N LEU A 250 8.18 -7.00 26.60
CA LEU A 250 7.31 -7.27 25.45
C LEU A 250 5.83 -7.12 25.79
N ALA A 251 5.41 -7.56 26.98
CA ALA A 251 4.05 -7.38 27.45
C ALA A 251 3.71 -5.89 27.62
N CYS A 252 4.60 -5.11 28.24
CA CYS A 252 4.44 -3.66 28.39
C CYS A 252 4.37 -2.94 27.04
N LEU A 253 5.28 -3.23 26.11
CA LEU A 253 5.28 -2.63 24.77
C LEU A 253 4.05 -3.03 23.95
N THR A 254 3.57 -4.28 24.12
CA THR A 254 2.35 -4.75 23.46
C THR A 254 1.12 -4.04 24.02
N GLN A 255 1.08 -3.81 25.33
CA GLN A 255 0.03 -3.02 25.97
C GLN A 255 0.04 -1.57 25.46
N GLU A 256 1.21 -0.90 25.45
CA GLU A 256 1.36 0.46 24.91
C GLU A 256 0.84 0.55 23.45
N ARG A 257 1.16 -0.43 22.61
CA ARG A 257 0.65 -0.49 21.23
C ARG A 257 -0.87 -0.61 21.19
N ASN A 258 -1.44 -1.49 22.02
CA ASN A 258 -2.88 -1.70 22.07
C ASN A 258 -3.61 -0.44 22.58
N ASP A 259 -3.01 0.28 23.53
CA ASP A 259 -3.52 1.57 24.01
C ASP A 259 -3.53 2.61 22.88
N PHE A 260 -2.49 2.67 22.03
CA PHE A 260 -2.52 3.54 20.84
C PHE A 260 -3.60 3.16 19.83
N ILE A 261 -3.87 1.87 19.63
CA ILE A 261 -4.94 1.40 18.75
C ILE A 261 -6.31 1.82 19.32
N ALA A 262 -6.53 1.64 20.61
CA ALA A 262 -7.75 2.07 21.28
C ALA A 262 -7.93 3.59 21.21
N GLN A 263 -6.86 4.36 21.44
CA GLN A 263 -6.88 5.81 21.31
C GLN A 263 -7.18 6.25 19.87
N LYS A 264 -6.63 5.58 18.84
CA LYS A 264 -6.96 5.85 17.43
C LYS A 264 -8.45 5.68 17.17
N GLN A 265 -9.02 4.56 17.61
CA GLN A 265 -10.45 4.27 17.43
C GLN A 265 -11.33 5.32 18.13
N ASN A 266 -11.02 5.65 19.38
CA ASN A 266 -11.75 6.67 20.13
C ASN A 266 -11.64 8.06 19.49
N ALA A 267 -10.44 8.44 19.00
CA ALA A 267 -10.22 9.71 18.35
C ALA A 267 -10.97 9.81 17.01
N LEU A 268 -10.97 8.75 16.20
CA LEU A 268 -11.74 8.70 14.95
C LEU A 268 -13.25 8.77 15.22
N HIS A 269 -13.73 8.04 16.23
CA HIS A 269 -15.14 8.09 16.61
C HIS A 269 -15.55 9.50 17.07
N ASN A 270 -14.74 10.16 17.90
CA ASN A 270 -14.98 11.54 18.33
C ASN A 270 -14.90 12.54 17.16
N PHE A 271 -14.04 12.26 16.19
CA PHE A 271 -13.95 13.07 14.98
C PHE A 271 -15.23 12.99 14.14
N GLU A 272 -15.71 11.77 13.89
CA GLU A 272 -16.92 11.50 13.10
C GLU A 272 -18.21 12.01 13.78
N THR A 273 -18.28 11.92 15.12
CA THR A 273 -19.50 12.29 15.87
C THR A 273 -19.58 13.77 16.21
N VAL A 274 -18.45 14.43 16.53
CA VAL A 274 -18.46 15.79 17.05
C VAL A 274 -17.64 16.74 16.18
N SER A 275 -16.40 16.38 15.88
CA SER A 275 -15.47 17.33 15.22
C SER A 275 -15.90 17.66 13.79
N GLN A 276 -16.50 16.70 13.09
CA GLN A 276 -16.99 16.89 11.73
C GLN A 276 -18.11 17.94 11.66
N GLU A 277 -19.03 17.94 12.62
CA GLU A 277 -20.11 18.93 12.72
C GLU A 277 -19.54 20.32 13.03
N ILE A 278 -18.60 20.41 13.97
CA ILE A 278 -17.91 21.67 14.29
C ILE A 278 -17.20 22.25 13.06
N ILE A 279 -16.49 21.42 12.29
CA ILE A 279 -15.79 21.85 11.07
C ILE A 279 -16.78 22.35 10.02
N ARG A 280 -17.90 21.64 9.85
CA ARG A 280 -18.97 22.05 8.95
C ARG A 280 -19.50 23.42 9.36
N ASP A 281 -19.88 23.58 10.62
CA ASP A 281 -20.42 24.84 11.15
C ASP A 281 -19.42 25.99 11.05
N GLU A 282 -18.13 25.74 11.32
CA GLU A 282 -17.08 26.76 11.21
C GLU A 282 -16.96 27.28 9.77
N ILE A 283 -16.96 26.39 8.78
CA ILE A 283 -16.86 26.76 7.37
C ILE A 283 -18.16 27.39 6.87
N GLU A 284 -19.32 26.84 7.24
CA GLU A 284 -20.63 27.39 6.86
C GLU A 284 -20.81 28.80 7.43
N ASN A 285 -20.43 29.04 8.69
CA ASN A 285 -20.51 30.37 9.30
C ASN A 285 -19.55 31.37 8.65
N ALA A 286 -18.34 30.95 8.27
CA ALA A 286 -17.36 31.83 7.61
C ALA A 286 -17.85 32.31 6.23
N GLU A 287 -18.54 31.45 5.48
CA GLU A 287 -19.01 31.75 4.13
C GLU A 287 -20.48 32.24 4.10
N ARG A 288 -21.14 32.28 5.27
CA ARG A 288 -22.57 32.61 5.42
C ARG A 288 -22.93 33.97 4.85
N GLU A 289 -22.14 35.00 5.17
CA GLU A 289 -22.43 36.37 4.74
C GLU A 289 -22.36 36.51 3.21
N GLY A 290 -21.38 35.86 2.57
CA GLY A 290 -21.25 35.85 1.11
C GLY A 290 -22.41 35.11 0.42
N LEU A 291 -22.77 33.94 0.94
CA LEU A 291 -23.90 33.16 0.41
C LEU A 291 -25.24 33.86 0.59
N GLU A 292 -25.50 34.48 1.75
CA GLU A 292 -26.73 35.24 1.97
C GLU A 292 -26.78 36.51 1.12
N ALA A 293 -25.63 37.15 0.83
CA ALA A 293 -25.58 38.27 -0.11
C ALA A 293 -25.95 37.85 -1.54
N LEU A 294 -25.36 36.76 -2.05
CA LEU A 294 -25.67 36.21 -3.38
C LEU A 294 -27.13 35.74 -3.48
N LYS A 295 -27.64 35.13 -2.41
CA LYS A 295 -29.03 34.70 -2.33
C LYS A 295 -30.00 35.88 -2.33
N ALA A 296 -29.67 36.95 -1.60
CA ALA A 296 -30.46 38.18 -1.59
C ALA A 296 -30.44 38.86 -2.97
N GLU A 297 -29.32 38.85 -3.68
CA GLU A 297 -29.22 39.34 -5.06
C GLU A 297 -30.09 38.52 -6.02
N TRP A 298 -30.03 37.19 -5.94
CA TRP A 298 -30.91 36.32 -6.71
C TRP A 298 -32.40 36.58 -6.40
N GLN A 299 -32.77 36.75 -5.12
CA GLN A 299 -34.14 37.07 -4.72
C GLN A 299 -34.61 38.41 -5.28
N ARG A 300 -33.78 39.46 -5.20
CA ARG A 300 -34.11 40.78 -5.78
C ARG A 300 -34.34 40.70 -7.28
N ASN A 301 -33.46 40.00 -8.02
CA ASN A 301 -33.62 39.84 -9.47
C ASN A 301 -34.87 39.02 -9.80
N THR A 302 -35.21 38.03 -8.95
CA THR A 302 -36.45 37.25 -9.09
C THR A 302 -37.70 38.12 -8.86
N GLU A 303 -37.69 38.98 -7.84
CA GLU A 303 -38.77 39.93 -7.55
C GLU A 303 -38.94 40.95 -8.68
N GLU A 304 -37.83 41.49 -9.19
CA GLU A 304 -37.83 42.38 -10.35
C GLU A 304 -38.44 41.70 -11.58
N ARG A 305 -38.02 40.48 -11.91
CA ARG A 305 -38.62 39.71 -13.01
C ARG A 305 -40.12 39.52 -12.81
N ILE A 306 -40.56 39.10 -11.62
CA ILE A 306 -41.98 38.86 -11.33
C ILE A 306 -42.78 40.17 -11.49
N SER A 307 -42.23 41.30 -11.03
CA SER A 307 -42.86 42.61 -11.19
C SER A 307 -43.00 43.02 -12.66
N LEU A 308 -41.97 42.76 -13.49
CA LEU A 308 -41.97 43.03 -14.91
C LEU A 308 -42.92 42.09 -15.68
N GLU A 309 -43.03 40.82 -15.29
CA GLU A 309 -44.02 39.88 -15.84
C GLU A 309 -45.45 40.31 -15.50
N ALA A 310 -45.68 40.84 -14.29
CA ALA A 310 -46.98 41.37 -13.89
C ALA A 310 -47.34 42.61 -14.71
N ALA A 311 -46.39 43.54 -14.87
CA ALA A 311 -46.55 44.73 -15.70
C ALA A 311 -46.77 44.37 -17.18
N GLU A 312 -46.01 43.42 -17.73
CA GLU A 312 -46.18 42.92 -19.09
C GLU A 312 -47.60 42.36 -19.29
N ARG A 313 -48.09 41.53 -18.36
CA ARG A 313 -49.45 40.98 -18.42
C ARG A 313 -50.51 42.07 -18.34
N GLU A 314 -50.34 43.06 -17.46
CA GLU A 314 -51.27 44.18 -17.31
C GLU A 314 -51.31 45.04 -18.58
N THR A 315 -50.16 45.44 -19.11
CA THR A 315 -50.05 46.21 -20.36
C THR A 315 -50.59 45.42 -21.55
N THR A 316 -50.33 44.10 -21.61
CA THR A 316 -50.92 43.22 -22.65
C THR A 316 -52.45 43.20 -22.57
N LEU A 317 -53.01 43.04 -21.37
CA LEU A 317 -54.46 43.05 -21.18
C LEU A 317 -55.07 44.42 -21.52
N LYS A 318 -54.39 45.51 -21.17
CA LYS A 318 -54.81 46.87 -21.50
C LYS A 318 -54.78 47.10 -23.01
N LEU A 319 -53.69 46.75 -23.69
CA LEU A 319 -53.57 46.80 -25.16
C LEU A 319 -54.69 46.03 -25.85
N SER A 320 -54.98 44.83 -25.35
CA SER A 320 -56.03 43.98 -25.93
C SER A 320 -57.44 44.54 -25.71
N LYS A 321 -57.74 45.02 -24.50
CA LYS A 321 -59.08 45.52 -24.14
C LYS A 321 -59.37 46.91 -24.68
N GLU A 322 -58.41 47.83 -24.66
CA GLU A 322 -58.65 49.25 -24.97
C GLU A 322 -58.38 49.59 -26.43
N PHE A 323 -57.42 48.92 -27.08
CA PHE A 323 -56.96 49.29 -28.42
C PHE A 323 -57.16 48.18 -29.47
N GLU A 324 -56.83 46.93 -29.17
CA GLU A 324 -56.88 45.80 -30.14
C GLU A 324 -58.29 45.52 -30.65
N GLN A 325 -59.31 45.71 -29.81
CA GLN A 325 -60.71 45.53 -30.23
C GLN A 325 -61.19 46.51 -31.31
N TYR A 326 -60.54 47.68 -31.43
CA TYR A 326 -60.93 48.72 -32.39
C TYR A 326 -60.00 48.80 -33.61
N ILE A 327 -58.70 48.54 -33.41
CA ILE A 327 -57.67 48.63 -34.46
C ILE A 327 -57.47 47.27 -35.17
N GLY A 328 -57.71 46.17 -34.45
CA GLY A 328 -57.48 44.81 -34.91
C GLY A 328 -56.02 44.38 -34.71
N LYS A 329 -55.83 43.12 -34.32
CA LYS A 329 -54.51 42.53 -34.00
C LYS A 329 -53.47 42.67 -35.13
N LYS A 330 -53.91 42.65 -36.38
CA LYS A 330 -53.05 42.73 -37.56
C LYS A 330 -52.25 44.05 -37.62
N HIS A 331 -52.90 45.15 -37.25
CA HIS A 331 -52.37 46.51 -37.39
C HIS A 331 -51.87 47.09 -36.05
N MET A 332 -51.71 46.22 -35.04
CA MET A 332 -51.21 46.58 -33.71
C MET A 332 -49.68 46.49 -33.67
N ASN A 333 -49.02 47.32 -34.47
CA ASN A 333 -47.57 47.47 -34.48
C ASN A 333 -47.21 48.97 -34.60
N VAL A 334 -45.99 49.32 -34.19
CA VAL A 334 -45.56 50.73 -34.09
C VAL A 334 -45.60 51.42 -35.46
N GLU A 335 -45.30 50.68 -36.52
CA GLU A 335 -45.20 51.16 -37.91
C GLU A 335 -46.58 51.52 -38.48
N ASP A 336 -47.55 50.61 -38.35
CA ASP A 336 -48.93 50.79 -38.81
C ASP A 336 -49.66 51.86 -37.99
N LEU A 337 -49.44 51.92 -36.67
CA LEU A 337 -50.00 52.97 -35.82
C LEU A 337 -49.45 54.35 -36.20
N GLN A 338 -48.15 54.46 -36.50
CA GLN A 338 -47.54 55.70 -37.00
C GLN A 338 -48.12 56.10 -38.36
N ALA A 339 -48.31 55.14 -39.28
CA ALA A 339 -48.91 55.38 -40.59
C ALA A 339 -50.38 55.84 -40.47
N MET A 340 -51.17 55.24 -39.58
CA MET A 340 -52.55 55.65 -39.31
C MET A 340 -52.63 57.07 -38.73
N ILE A 341 -51.72 57.44 -37.83
CA ILE A 341 -51.61 58.81 -37.29
C ILE A 341 -51.33 59.80 -38.44
N GLN A 342 -50.40 59.48 -39.35
CA GLN A 342 -50.08 60.33 -40.50
C GLN A 342 -51.26 60.48 -41.47
N ILE A 343 -52.00 59.41 -41.77
CA ILE A 343 -53.20 59.46 -42.64
C ILE A 343 -54.27 60.42 -42.07
N LEU A 344 -54.44 60.44 -40.75
CA LEU A 344 -55.34 61.37 -40.07
C LEU A 344 -54.80 62.81 -40.03
N GLU A 345 -53.49 63.00 -39.86
CA GLU A 345 -52.84 64.32 -39.92
C GLU A 345 -52.93 64.99 -41.29
N GLU A 346 -52.82 64.20 -42.36
CA GLU A 346 -52.96 64.66 -43.73
C GLU A 346 -54.42 64.89 -44.14
N GLY A 347 -55.38 64.65 -43.24
CA GLY A 347 -56.82 64.82 -43.48
C GLY A 347 -57.41 63.82 -44.47
N LYS A 348 -56.70 62.71 -44.73
CA LYS A 348 -57.12 61.70 -45.71
C LYS A 348 -58.23 60.78 -45.20
N ALA A 349 -58.51 60.74 -43.91
CA ALA A 349 -59.62 59.99 -43.31
C ALA A 349 -60.23 60.79 -42.15
N GLN A 350 -61.51 60.57 -41.85
CA GLN A 350 -62.22 61.27 -40.75
C GLN A 350 -62.58 60.34 -39.58
N SER A 351 -62.44 59.01 -39.75
CA SER A 351 -62.75 58.01 -38.73
C SER A 351 -61.69 56.92 -38.65
N LEU A 352 -61.62 56.24 -37.49
CA LEU A 352 -60.66 55.15 -37.25
C LEU A 352 -60.80 54.03 -38.28
N THR A 353 -62.03 53.63 -38.61
CA THR A 353 -62.32 52.55 -39.58
C THR A 353 -61.95 52.93 -41.01
N GLU A 354 -62.19 54.18 -41.41
CA GLU A 354 -61.78 54.69 -42.73
C GLU A 354 -60.24 54.76 -42.83
N THR A 355 -59.56 55.09 -41.73
CA THR A 355 -58.10 55.11 -41.65
C THR A 355 -57.51 53.70 -41.83
N ILE A 356 -58.08 52.70 -41.15
CA ILE A 356 -57.68 51.28 -41.28
C ILE A 356 -57.91 50.78 -42.72
N LEU A 357 -59.06 51.11 -43.33
CA LEU A 357 -59.36 50.74 -44.72
C LEU A 357 -58.36 51.39 -45.70
N LYS A 358 -58.00 52.66 -45.50
CA LYS A 358 -57.00 53.33 -46.34
C LYS A 358 -55.59 52.78 -46.17
N LEU A 359 -55.23 52.37 -44.96
CA LEU A 359 -53.97 51.66 -44.72
C LEU A 359 -53.95 50.34 -45.50
N GLU A 360 -55.04 49.56 -45.45
CA GLU A 360 -55.19 48.30 -46.18
C GLU A 360 -55.31 48.46 -47.71
N GLU A 361 -55.78 49.61 -48.19
CA GLU A 361 -55.82 49.96 -49.63
C GLU A 361 -54.45 50.41 -50.14
N GLY A 362 -53.66 51.13 -49.34
CA GLY A 362 -52.28 51.50 -49.65
C GLY A 362 -51.35 50.28 -49.71
N ASP A 363 -51.57 49.31 -48.82
CA ASP A 363 -50.85 48.04 -48.75
C ASP A 363 -51.15 47.11 -49.97
N LYS A 364 -52.27 47.35 -50.68
CA LYS A 364 -52.62 46.66 -51.94
C LYS A 364 -52.01 47.30 -53.20
N THR A 365 -51.30 48.43 -53.05
CA THR A 365 -50.64 49.13 -54.17
C THR A 365 -49.12 48.97 -54.21
N LEU A 366 -48.59 47.98 -53.47
CA LEU A 366 -47.20 47.52 -53.53
C LEU A 366 -47.12 46.05 -54.01
#